data_AF-A0A439JSC9-F1
#
_entry.id   AF-A0A439JSC9-F1
#
_cell.length_a   1.000
_cell.length_b   1.000
_cell.length_c   1.000
_cell.angle_alpha   90.00
_cell.angle_beta   90.00
_cell.angle_gamma   90.00
#
_symmetry.space_group_name_H-M   'P 1'
#
loop_
_entity.id
_entity.type
_entity.pdbx_description
1 polymer ?
#
loop_
_entity_poly.entity_id
_entity_poly.type
_entity_poly.pdbx_seq_one_letter_code
_entity_poly.pdbx_strand_id
1 'polypeptide(L)'
;METYGQSSPNLGKLCKDIETWAAASQQDDPEVTPTKVFEVDDWKIEIGLIGGFKTDVLVERSIGGAMGDVRIVSAETKIREALKKKGSRYGAFTAPYVIVVVDCSDELTGGERNAESLLDAAFGTIVTEVTTYESGERSIADKRVDNGYFGHPDTPRHRNVSAAILLPKPHLWDLRTDRWQPLLLKNPWATHPAPDDLLPLPG
;
A
#
# COMPACT_ATOMS: atom_id res chain seq x y z
N MET A 1 -16.35 22.84 25.03
CA MET A 1 -15.96 22.00 23.89
C MET A 1 -16.02 22.90 22.68
N GLU A 2 -14.87 23.37 22.20
CA GLU A 2 -14.81 24.29 21.06
C GLU A 2 -15.36 23.59 19.82
N THR A 3 -16.33 24.22 19.17
CA THR A 3 -17.02 23.68 18.00
C THR A 3 -16.41 24.35 16.78
N TYR A 4 -15.74 23.58 15.93
CA TYR A 4 -15.09 24.05 14.71
C TYR A 4 -15.91 23.61 13.48
N GLY A 5 -15.88 24.39 12.41
CA GLY A 5 -16.41 23.99 11.10
C GLY A 5 -17.93 24.04 10.89
N GLN A 6 -18.62 25.01 11.49
CA GLN A 6 -20.03 25.29 11.24
C GLN A 6 -20.33 25.85 9.84
N SER A 7 -19.32 26.43 9.16
CA SER A 7 -19.44 26.92 7.78
C SER A 7 -18.15 26.70 7.00
N SER A 8 -18.20 26.53 5.67
CA SER A 8 -16.96 26.39 4.88
C SER A 8 -16.17 27.71 4.88
N PRO A 9 -14.84 27.68 5.11
CA PRO A 9 -14.03 28.89 5.14
C PRO A 9 -13.86 29.46 3.74
N ASN A 10 -13.39 30.70 3.62
CA ASN A 10 -13.05 31.26 2.31
C ASN A 10 -11.85 30.52 1.70
N LEU A 11 -12.17 29.53 0.85
CA LEU A 11 -11.18 28.64 0.23
C LEU A 11 -10.15 29.40 -0.59
N GLY A 12 -10.54 30.45 -1.32
CA GLY A 12 -9.60 31.23 -2.14
C GLY A 12 -8.53 31.93 -1.31
N LYS A 13 -8.92 32.48 -0.14
CA LYS A 13 -7.98 33.08 0.80
C LYS A 13 -7.08 32.02 1.45
N LEU A 14 -7.67 30.93 1.93
CA LEU A 14 -6.95 29.82 2.56
C LEU A 14 -5.91 29.22 1.60
N CYS A 15 -6.30 28.88 0.36
CA CYS A 15 -5.37 28.35 -0.64
C CYS A 15 -4.20 29.29 -0.90
N LYS A 16 -4.46 30.60 -1.05
CA LYS A 16 -3.41 31.60 -1.27
C LYS A 16 -2.43 31.69 -0.11
N ASP A 17 -2.91 31.62 1.12
CA ASP A 17 -2.07 31.66 2.32
C ASP A 17 -1.23 30.37 2.44
N ILE A 18 -1.81 29.22 2.09
CA ILE A 18 -1.10 27.92 2.05
C ILE A 18 -0.02 27.92 0.97
N GLU A 19 -0.34 28.34 -0.25
CA GLU A 19 0.60 28.42 -1.38
C GLU A 19 1.77 29.35 -1.06
N THR A 20 1.48 30.50 -0.47
CA THR A 20 2.52 31.48 -0.05
C THR A 20 3.44 30.87 1.00
N TRP A 21 2.88 30.18 1.99
CA TRP A 21 3.67 29.48 3.00
C TRP A 21 4.48 28.33 2.41
N ALA A 22 3.89 27.55 1.51
CA ALA A 22 4.55 26.40 0.88
C ALA A 22 5.73 26.84 0.02
N ALA A 23 5.57 27.90 -0.77
CA ALA A 23 6.66 28.49 -1.55
C ALA A 23 7.81 29.00 -0.66
N ALA A 24 7.50 29.58 0.51
CA ALA A 24 8.51 30.05 1.46
C ALA A 24 9.17 28.92 2.28
N SER A 25 8.55 27.76 2.37
CA SER A 25 8.99 26.62 3.19
C SER A 25 9.62 25.50 2.36
N GLN A 26 9.95 25.76 1.09
CA GLN A 26 10.61 24.80 0.21
C GLN A 26 12.00 24.44 0.74
N GLN A 27 12.29 23.16 0.79
CA GLN A 27 13.59 22.62 1.13
C GLN A 27 13.75 21.21 0.56
N ASP A 28 14.99 20.84 0.28
CA ASP A 28 15.34 19.60 -0.45
C ASP A 28 15.50 18.39 0.47
N ASP A 29 15.54 18.59 1.80
CA ASP A 29 15.70 17.52 2.77
C ASP A 29 14.35 16.80 3.03
N PRO A 30 14.19 15.53 2.62
CA PRO A 30 12.96 14.78 2.83
C PRO A 30 12.69 14.44 4.29
N GLU A 31 13.69 14.49 5.18
CA GLU A 31 13.52 14.18 6.61
C GLU A 31 12.90 15.36 7.39
N VAL A 32 12.97 16.56 6.83
CA VAL A 32 12.38 17.74 7.44
C VAL A 32 10.99 17.97 6.85
N THR A 33 9.97 17.91 7.70
CA THR A 33 8.56 18.12 7.31
C THR A 33 8.06 19.40 7.98
N PRO A 34 8.20 20.58 7.35
CA PRO A 34 7.71 21.81 7.94
C PRO A 34 6.18 21.73 8.08
N THR A 35 5.69 21.93 9.29
CA THR A 35 4.26 21.99 9.61
C THR A 35 3.83 23.40 9.96
N LYS A 36 2.61 23.76 9.61
CA LYS A 36 1.98 25.03 10.01
C LYS A 36 0.49 24.86 10.24
N VAL A 37 0.03 25.53 11.29
CA VAL A 37 -1.40 25.65 11.59
C VAL A 37 -1.93 26.94 10.98
N PHE A 38 -3.00 26.83 10.20
CA PHE A 38 -3.78 27.91 9.61
C PHE A 38 -5.09 28.03 10.37
N GLU A 39 -5.35 29.21 10.92
CA GLU A 39 -6.62 29.55 11.56
C GLU A 39 -7.41 30.44 10.60
N VAL A 40 -8.54 29.95 10.12
CA VAL A 40 -9.42 30.67 9.18
C VAL A 40 -10.86 30.53 9.62
N ASP A 41 -11.49 31.65 9.94
CA ASP A 41 -12.85 31.70 10.48
C ASP A 41 -12.98 30.81 11.73
N ASP A 42 -13.82 29.78 11.69
CA ASP A 42 -14.00 28.78 12.74
C ASP A 42 -13.27 27.46 12.45
N TRP A 43 -12.22 27.50 11.61
CA TRP A 43 -11.38 26.35 11.27
C TRP A 43 -9.97 26.51 11.80
N LYS A 44 -9.41 25.37 12.22
CA LYS A 44 -8.00 25.20 12.53
C LYS A 44 -7.47 24.04 11.69
N ILE A 45 -6.58 24.35 10.76
CA ILE A 45 -6.09 23.41 9.74
C ILE A 45 -4.58 23.30 9.89
N GLU A 46 -4.09 22.11 10.24
CA GLU A 46 -2.65 21.83 10.25
C GLU A 46 -2.23 21.23 8.91
N ILE A 47 -1.16 21.77 8.33
CA ILE A 47 -0.59 21.29 7.06
C ILE A 47 0.88 20.99 7.28
N GLY A 48 1.32 19.80 6.87
CA GLY A 48 2.73 19.43 6.73
C GLY A 48 3.14 19.34 5.27
N LEU A 49 4.32 19.86 4.93
CA LEU A 49 4.91 19.71 3.61
C LEU A 49 5.95 18.60 3.64
N ILE A 50 5.85 17.67 2.69
CA ILE A 50 6.83 16.61 2.52
C ILE A 50 7.64 16.94 1.26
N GLY A 51 8.92 17.26 1.44
CA GLY A 51 9.86 17.56 0.35
C GLY A 51 10.60 16.33 -0.15
N GLY A 52 11.45 16.51 -1.18
CA GLY A 52 12.46 15.52 -1.57
C GLY A 52 12.11 14.53 -2.70
N PHE A 53 11.03 14.77 -3.46
CA PHE A 53 10.75 13.94 -4.65
C PHE A 53 11.29 14.61 -5.92
N LYS A 54 12.09 13.84 -6.67
CA LYS A 54 12.56 14.04 -8.06
C LYS A 54 12.01 15.29 -8.77
N THR A 55 12.82 16.33 -8.88
CA THR A 55 12.50 17.60 -9.57
C THR A 55 12.48 17.47 -11.10
N ASP A 56 12.99 16.37 -11.64
CA ASP A 56 13.02 16.01 -13.06
C ASP A 56 11.72 15.34 -13.54
N VAL A 57 10.82 14.99 -12.63
CA VAL A 57 9.53 14.36 -12.95
C VAL A 57 8.45 15.44 -12.99
N LEU A 58 7.85 15.63 -14.16
CA LEU A 58 6.65 16.45 -14.32
C LEU A 58 5.53 15.84 -13.48
N VAL A 59 5.13 16.54 -12.42
CA VAL A 59 4.01 16.12 -11.57
C VAL A 59 2.73 16.24 -12.38
N GLU A 60 2.27 15.14 -12.98
CA GLU A 60 1.08 15.12 -13.85
C GLU A 60 -0.24 15.36 -13.11
N ARG A 61 -0.26 15.22 -11.77
CA ARG A 61 -1.44 15.49 -10.93
C ARG A 61 -1.08 15.75 -9.48
N SER A 62 -1.72 16.75 -8.88
CA SER A 62 -1.79 16.91 -7.43
C SER A 62 -2.58 15.74 -6.83
N ILE A 63 -1.98 14.97 -5.90
CA ILE A 63 -2.72 14.01 -5.08
C ILE A 63 -3.20 14.76 -3.84
N GLY A 64 -4.35 15.43 -3.96
CA GLY A 64 -5.06 15.97 -2.81
C GLY A 64 -5.80 14.86 -2.09
N GLY A 65 -5.28 14.38 -0.97
CA GLY A 65 -6.05 13.61 -0.01
C GLY A 65 -6.83 14.56 0.89
N ALA A 66 -8.11 14.82 0.59
CA ALA A 66 -8.98 15.48 1.54
C ALA A 66 -9.15 14.56 2.76
N MET A 67 -8.68 14.99 3.92
CA MET A 67 -8.89 14.31 5.21
C MET A 67 -10.38 14.38 5.61
N GLY A 68 -11.21 13.59 4.94
CA GLY A 68 -12.48 13.09 5.44
C GLY A 68 -12.36 11.57 5.47
N ASP A 69 -12.44 10.98 6.67
CA ASP A 69 -12.26 9.56 6.96
C ASP A 69 -11.14 8.89 6.13
N VAL A 70 -9.88 9.12 6.56
CA VAL A 70 -8.75 8.34 6.06
C VAL A 70 -8.96 6.88 6.47
N ARG A 71 -9.62 6.11 5.61
CA ARG A 71 -9.44 4.67 5.57
C ARG A 71 -8.06 4.45 4.97
N ILE A 72 -7.07 4.17 5.80
CA ILE A 72 -5.79 3.64 5.33
C ILE A 72 -6.14 2.29 4.68
N VAL A 73 -6.24 2.28 3.35
CA VAL A 73 -6.47 1.07 2.58
C VAL A 73 -5.12 0.36 2.47
N SER A 74 -4.89 -0.55 3.41
CA SER A 74 -3.79 -1.52 3.36
C SER A 74 -4.22 -2.68 2.46
N ALA A 75 -3.94 -2.56 1.16
CA ALA A 75 -4.29 -3.56 0.16
C ALA A 75 -3.71 -4.94 0.51
N GLU A 76 -2.47 -4.98 1.01
CA GLU A 76 -1.80 -6.17 1.50
C GLU A 76 -2.55 -6.83 2.65
N THR A 77 -3.14 -6.07 3.57
CA THR A 77 -3.94 -6.63 4.67
C THR A 77 -5.19 -7.31 4.14
N LYS A 78 -5.90 -6.68 3.18
CA LYS A 78 -7.10 -7.26 2.58
C LYS A 78 -6.81 -8.50 1.74
N ILE A 79 -5.74 -8.48 0.96
CA ILE A 79 -5.27 -9.65 0.21
C ILE A 79 -4.97 -10.79 1.20
N ARG A 80 -4.23 -10.50 2.27
CA ARG A 80 -3.90 -11.48 3.31
C ARG A 80 -5.13 -12.06 4.00
N GLU A 81 -6.13 -11.24 4.31
CA GLU A 81 -7.42 -11.69 4.86
C GLU A 81 -8.18 -12.59 3.88
N ALA A 82 -8.21 -12.23 2.59
CA ALA A 82 -8.83 -13.04 1.55
C ALA A 82 -8.15 -14.42 1.43
N LEU A 83 -6.81 -14.45 1.46
CA LEU A 83 -6.01 -15.68 1.48
C LEU A 83 -6.31 -16.53 2.71
N LYS A 84 -6.29 -15.94 3.92
CA LYS A 84 -6.63 -16.66 5.18
C LYS A 84 -8.04 -17.26 5.15
N LYS A 85 -9.01 -16.49 4.66
CA LYS A 85 -10.41 -16.93 4.55
C LYS A 85 -10.59 -18.07 3.56
N LYS A 86 -9.91 -18.04 2.40
CA LYS A 86 -10.06 -19.07 1.36
C LYS A 86 -9.18 -20.28 1.60
N GLY A 87 -7.97 -20.09 2.12
CA GLY A 87 -7.01 -21.16 2.35
C GLY A 87 -7.36 -22.08 3.51
N SER A 88 -8.15 -21.60 4.47
CA SER A 88 -8.69 -22.42 5.57
C SER A 88 -10.04 -23.06 5.25
N ARG A 89 -10.73 -22.60 4.19
CA ARG A 89 -12.10 -23.01 3.87
C ARG A 89 -12.18 -24.45 3.38
N TYR A 90 -11.13 -24.93 2.74
CA TYR A 90 -11.09 -26.24 2.12
C TYR A 90 -10.00 -27.06 2.80
N GLY A 91 -10.27 -28.35 3.01
CA GLY A 91 -9.34 -29.26 3.65
C GLY A 91 -8.10 -29.56 2.81
N ALA A 92 -7.40 -30.65 3.16
CA ALA A 92 -6.24 -31.09 2.39
C ALA A 92 -6.67 -31.56 0.99
N PHE A 93 -6.18 -30.88 -0.04
CA PHE A 93 -6.28 -31.34 -1.42
C PHE A 93 -5.07 -32.20 -1.78
N THR A 94 -5.28 -33.16 -2.67
CA THR A 94 -4.20 -33.95 -3.30
C THR A 94 -3.70 -33.34 -4.61
N ALA A 95 -4.36 -32.27 -5.08
CA ALA A 95 -4.02 -31.52 -6.29
C ALA A 95 -3.58 -30.09 -5.92
N PRO A 96 -2.89 -29.37 -6.83
CA PRO A 96 -2.54 -27.97 -6.60
C PRO A 96 -3.76 -27.11 -6.29
N TYR A 97 -3.70 -26.33 -5.22
CA TYR A 97 -4.76 -25.46 -4.78
C TYR A 97 -4.38 -23.99 -4.97
N VAL A 98 -5.10 -23.30 -5.85
CA VAL A 98 -4.84 -21.90 -6.21
C VAL A 98 -5.96 -21.03 -5.66
N ILE A 99 -5.59 -19.95 -4.99
CA ILE A 99 -6.56 -18.95 -4.51
C ILE A 99 -6.55 -17.76 -5.45
N VAL A 100 -7.72 -17.41 -5.98
CA VAL A 100 -7.90 -16.19 -6.77
C VAL A 100 -8.47 -15.10 -5.86
N VAL A 101 -7.72 -14.00 -5.72
CA VAL A 101 -8.11 -12.78 -5.01
C VAL A 101 -8.51 -11.75 -6.05
N VAL A 102 -9.77 -11.35 -6.04
CA VAL A 102 -10.31 -10.35 -6.96
C VAL A 102 -10.57 -9.07 -6.19
N ASP A 103 -10.06 -7.95 -6.68
CA ASP A 103 -10.44 -6.65 -6.14
C ASP A 103 -11.76 -6.18 -6.75
N CYS A 104 -12.78 -6.08 -5.91
CA CYS A 104 -14.10 -5.55 -6.26
C CYS A 104 -14.37 -4.20 -5.58
N SER A 105 -13.38 -3.62 -4.89
CA SER A 105 -13.50 -2.37 -4.14
C SER A 105 -12.76 -1.20 -4.79
N ASP A 106 -12.15 -1.41 -5.97
CA ASP A 106 -11.34 -0.42 -6.70
C ASP A 106 -10.22 0.19 -5.83
N GLU A 107 -9.65 -0.64 -4.96
CA GLU A 107 -8.62 -0.25 -3.99
C GLU A 107 -7.21 -0.50 -4.51
N LEU A 108 -7.05 -1.39 -5.48
CA LEU A 108 -5.80 -1.64 -6.16
C LEU A 108 -5.57 -0.60 -7.24
N THR A 109 -4.40 0.03 -7.16
CA THR A 109 -4.05 1.13 -8.05
C THR A 109 -3.47 0.65 -9.39
N GLY A 110 -3.11 -0.63 -9.55
CA GLY A 110 -2.54 -1.13 -10.80
C GLY A 110 -1.00 -1.08 -10.81
N GLY A 111 -0.39 -1.87 -11.70
CA GLY A 111 1.06 -1.87 -11.93
C GLY A 111 1.86 -2.46 -10.77
N GLU A 112 3.10 -1.98 -10.59
CA GLU A 112 4.08 -2.52 -9.64
C GLU A 112 3.60 -2.51 -8.19
N ARG A 113 2.79 -1.52 -7.79
CA ARG A 113 2.20 -1.44 -6.44
C ARG A 113 1.33 -2.64 -6.09
N ASN A 114 0.70 -3.27 -7.07
CA ASN A 114 -0.09 -4.47 -6.83
C ASN A 114 0.81 -5.69 -6.58
N ALA A 115 1.95 -5.74 -7.27
CA ALA A 115 2.96 -6.78 -7.04
C ALA A 115 3.56 -6.64 -5.64
N GLU A 116 3.94 -5.42 -5.24
CA GLU A 116 4.40 -5.13 -3.88
C GLU A 116 3.36 -5.52 -2.82
N SER A 117 2.09 -5.11 -3.01
CA SER A 117 1.00 -5.46 -2.09
C SER A 117 0.79 -6.98 -1.99
N LEU A 118 0.93 -7.70 -3.11
CA LEU A 118 0.83 -9.16 -3.14
C LEU A 118 2.01 -9.82 -2.42
N LEU A 119 3.23 -9.34 -2.65
CA LEU A 119 4.45 -9.81 -1.97
C LEU A 119 4.37 -9.56 -0.46
N ASP A 120 3.87 -8.41 -0.02
CA ASP A 120 3.72 -8.07 1.39
C ASP A 120 2.59 -8.84 2.07
N ALA A 121 1.52 -9.14 1.33
CA ALA A 121 0.49 -10.06 1.82
C ALA A 121 1.04 -11.48 2.02
N ALA A 122 1.87 -11.95 1.08
CA ALA A 122 2.38 -13.32 1.04
C ALA A 122 3.57 -13.57 1.97
N PHE A 123 4.57 -12.69 1.97
CA PHE A 123 5.84 -12.87 2.68
C PHE A 123 6.05 -11.86 3.81
N GLY A 124 5.09 -10.96 4.00
CA GLY A 124 5.03 -10.08 5.16
C GLY A 124 5.44 -8.64 4.87
N THR A 125 4.87 -7.69 5.60
CA THR A 125 5.03 -6.25 5.34
C THR A 125 6.46 -5.79 5.61
N ILE A 126 7.04 -4.99 4.71
CA ILE A 126 8.33 -4.32 4.94
C ILE A 126 8.09 -3.14 5.89
N VAL A 127 8.86 -3.08 6.97
CA VAL A 127 8.89 -1.95 7.91
C VAL A 127 10.32 -1.46 8.07
N THR A 128 10.48 -0.15 8.18
CA THR A 128 11.78 0.45 8.49
C THR A 128 11.98 0.45 10.00
N GLU A 129 12.95 -0.33 10.47
CA GLU A 129 13.34 -0.43 11.87
C GLU A 129 14.46 0.60 12.14
N VAL A 130 14.17 1.59 13.00
CA VAL A 130 15.16 2.58 13.44
C VAL A 130 15.67 2.16 14.80
N THR A 131 16.90 1.64 14.85
CA THR A 131 17.58 1.27 16.08
C THR A 131 18.49 2.41 16.52
N THR A 132 18.28 2.96 17.71
CA THR A 132 19.21 3.94 18.31
C THR A 132 20.08 3.21 19.34
N TYR A 133 21.38 3.19 19.11
CA TYR A 133 22.36 2.59 20.02
C TYR A 133 22.66 3.53 21.21
N GLU A 134 23.23 2.97 22.28
CA GLU A 134 23.65 3.75 23.47
C GLU A 134 24.70 4.83 23.13
N SER A 135 25.42 4.69 22.03
CA SER A 135 26.35 5.69 21.49
C SER A 135 25.67 6.91 20.85
N GLY A 136 24.34 6.90 20.70
CA GLY A 136 23.58 7.90 19.96
C GLY A 136 23.55 7.68 18.44
N GLU A 137 24.25 6.66 17.94
CA GLU A 137 24.22 6.25 16.54
C GLU A 137 22.86 5.63 16.19
N ARG A 138 22.31 6.00 15.02
CA ARG A 138 21.06 5.44 14.49
C ARG A 138 21.37 4.49 13.34
N SER A 139 20.88 3.27 13.41
CA SER A 139 20.82 2.34 12.28
C SER A 139 19.39 2.28 11.76
N ILE A 140 19.25 2.43 10.45
CA ILE A 140 17.99 2.34 9.73
C ILE A 140 18.10 1.11 8.84
N ALA A 141 17.23 0.13 9.06
CA ALA A 141 17.19 -1.08 8.27
C ALA A 141 15.76 -1.46 7.91
N ASP A 142 15.54 -1.83 6.66
CA ASP A 142 14.27 -2.40 6.23
C ASP A 142 14.18 -3.88 6.61
N LYS A 143 13.07 -4.25 7.23
CA LYS A 143 12.83 -5.60 7.76
C LYS A 143 11.44 -6.06 7.39
N ARG A 144 11.30 -7.33 6.97
CA ARG A 144 9.98 -7.94 6.82
C ARG A 144 9.46 -8.41 8.17
N VAL A 145 8.26 -7.99 8.50
CA VAL A 145 7.50 -8.51 9.64
C VAL A 145 6.99 -9.91 9.30
N ASP A 146 7.05 -10.84 10.26
CA ASP A 146 6.56 -12.22 10.11
C ASP A 146 5.02 -12.32 10.15
N ASN A 147 4.35 -11.52 9.32
CA ASN A 147 2.90 -11.51 9.15
C ASN A 147 2.45 -12.02 7.77
N GLY A 148 3.38 -12.52 6.94
CA GLY A 148 3.09 -13.08 5.62
C GLY A 148 2.20 -14.33 5.67
N TYR A 149 1.34 -14.47 4.65
CA TYR A 149 0.50 -15.65 4.48
C TYR A 149 1.29 -16.93 4.18
N PHE A 150 2.24 -16.92 3.25
CA PHE A 150 3.13 -18.07 3.01
C PHE A 150 4.27 -18.16 4.02
N GLY A 151 4.55 -17.09 4.76
CA GLY A 151 5.60 -17.03 5.78
C GLY A 151 6.99 -16.79 5.18
N HIS A 152 8.01 -17.27 5.87
CA HIS A 152 9.42 -17.12 5.49
C HIS A 152 10.08 -18.48 5.23
N PRO A 153 11.27 -18.53 4.60
CA PRO A 153 12.02 -19.77 4.41
C PRO A 153 12.19 -20.59 5.70
N ASP A 154 12.42 -19.92 6.83
CA ASP A 154 12.61 -20.57 8.13
C ASP A 154 11.31 -20.98 8.81
N THR A 155 10.20 -20.31 8.48
CA THR A 155 8.88 -20.51 9.08
C THR A 155 7.77 -20.58 8.01
N PRO A 156 7.80 -21.56 7.10
CA PRO A 156 6.83 -21.65 6.01
C PRO A 156 5.44 -21.96 6.54
N ARG A 157 4.42 -21.31 5.97
CA ARG A 157 3.01 -21.39 6.36
C ARG A 157 2.12 -21.75 5.17
N HIS A 158 0.92 -22.26 5.46
CA HIS A 158 -0.14 -22.51 4.47
C HIS A 158 0.32 -23.31 3.24
N ARG A 159 1.15 -24.35 3.47
CA ARG A 159 1.73 -25.23 2.44
C ARG A 159 0.69 -26.02 1.63
N ASN A 160 -0.56 -26.08 2.07
CA ASN A 160 -1.66 -26.65 1.31
C ASN A 160 -2.12 -25.77 0.14
N VAL A 161 -1.71 -24.49 0.11
CA VAL A 161 -2.00 -23.56 -0.99
C VAL A 161 -0.77 -23.48 -1.90
N SER A 162 -0.97 -23.71 -3.18
CA SER A 162 0.07 -23.79 -4.21
C SER A 162 0.43 -22.45 -4.79
N ALA A 163 -0.55 -21.56 -4.95
CA ALA A 163 -0.35 -20.23 -5.49
C ALA A 163 -1.51 -19.29 -5.12
N ALA A 164 -1.25 -17.99 -5.23
CA ALA A 164 -2.24 -16.94 -5.22
C ALA A 164 -2.25 -16.22 -6.58
N ILE A 165 -3.43 -15.92 -7.10
CA ILE A 165 -3.60 -15.05 -8.26
C ILE A 165 -4.31 -13.79 -7.79
N LEU A 166 -3.70 -12.62 -8.01
CA LEU A 166 -4.35 -11.33 -7.81
C LEU A 166 -4.96 -10.87 -9.13
N LEU A 167 -6.25 -10.56 -9.14
CA LEU A 167 -6.95 -9.88 -10.24
C LEU A 167 -7.25 -8.46 -9.79
N PRO A 168 -6.42 -7.48 -10.21
CA PRO A 168 -6.58 -6.11 -9.73
C PRO A 168 -7.82 -5.41 -10.22
N LYS A 169 -8.29 -5.77 -11.42
CA LYS A 169 -9.53 -5.25 -11.98
C LYS A 169 -10.23 -6.34 -12.77
N PRO A 170 -11.39 -6.86 -12.31
CA PRO A 170 -12.02 -8.04 -12.90
C PRO A 170 -12.73 -7.76 -14.23
N HIS A 171 -12.83 -6.50 -14.64
CA HIS A 171 -13.53 -6.15 -15.86
C HIS A 171 -12.70 -6.51 -17.11
N LEU A 172 -13.28 -7.27 -18.05
CA LEU A 172 -12.58 -7.83 -19.20
C LEU A 172 -11.83 -6.80 -20.06
N TRP A 173 -12.38 -5.59 -20.21
CA TRP A 173 -11.71 -4.51 -20.95
C TRP A 173 -10.44 -4.00 -20.26
N ASP A 174 -10.41 -3.99 -18.93
CA ASP A 174 -9.26 -3.51 -18.17
C ASP A 174 -8.08 -4.48 -18.28
N LEU A 175 -8.35 -5.80 -18.28
CA LEU A 175 -7.36 -6.87 -18.45
C LEU A 175 -6.56 -6.80 -19.77
N ARG A 176 -6.90 -5.90 -20.69
CA ARG A 176 -6.11 -5.65 -21.91
C ARG A 176 -4.93 -4.70 -21.68
N THR A 177 -4.92 -3.99 -20.56
CA THR A 177 -3.88 -3.03 -20.22
C THR A 177 -2.88 -3.69 -19.28
N ASP A 178 -1.59 -3.54 -19.54
CA ASP A 178 -0.51 -4.15 -18.74
C ASP A 178 -0.63 -3.86 -17.23
N ARG A 179 -1.05 -2.64 -16.89
CA ARG A 179 -1.29 -2.19 -15.51
C ARG A 179 -2.31 -3.05 -14.74
N TRP A 180 -3.25 -3.69 -15.43
CA TRP A 180 -4.35 -4.46 -14.84
C TRP A 180 -4.23 -5.96 -15.07
N GLN A 181 -3.10 -6.44 -15.59
CA GLN A 181 -2.87 -7.87 -15.78
C GLN A 181 -2.96 -8.63 -14.46
N PRO A 182 -3.51 -9.86 -14.47
CA PRO A 182 -3.48 -10.71 -13.29
C PRO A 182 -2.05 -11.05 -12.90
N LEU A 183 -1.76 -11.07 -11.59
CA LEU A 183 -0.46 -11.41 -11.05
C LEU A 183 -0.53 -12.81 -10.44
N LEU A 184 0.37 -13.70 -10.85
CA LEU A 184 0.52 -15.04 -10.27
C LEU A 184 1.69 -15.04 -9.28
N LEU A 185 1.42 -15.41 -8.04
CA LEU A 185 2.46 -15.68 -7.05
C LEU A 185 2.41 -17.14 -6.61
N LYS A 186 3.46 -17.90 -6.92
CA LYS A 186 3.62 -19.29 -6.49
C LYS A 186 4.07 -19.34 -5.03
N ASN A 187 3.52 -20.29 -4.26
CA ASN A 187 4.03 -20.60 -2.92
C ASN A 187 5.27 -21.48 -3.05
N PRO A 188 6.47 -21.00 -2.65
CA PRO A 188 7.71 -21.78 -2.77
C PRO A 188 7.71 -23.05 -1.92
N TRP A 189 6.85 -23.13 -0.91
CA TRP A 189 6.83 -24.21 0.09
C TRP A 189 5.60 -25.12 -0.02
N ALA A 190 4.86 -25.02 -1.12
CA ALA A 190 3.65 -25.79 -1.36
C ALA A 190 3.90 -27.31 -1.33
N THR A 191 3.00 -28.06 -0.70
CA THR A 191 3.00 -29.53 -0.71
C THR A 191 2.65 -30.09 -2.10
N HIS A 192 1.82 -29.37 -2.85
CA HIS A 192 1.44 -29.69 -4.22
C HIS A 192 1.69 -28.48 -5.11
N PRO A 193 2.93 -28.25 -5.61
CA PRO A 193 3.25 -27.06 -6.38
C PRO A 193 2.37 -26.89 -7.61
N ALA A 194 2.04 -25.65 -7.94
CA ALA A 194 1.40 -25.33 -9.21
C ALA A 194 2.37 -25.64 -10.37
N PRO A 195 1.92 -26.27 -11.46
CA PRO A 195 2.78 -26.53 -12.60
C PRO A 195 3.18 -25.22 -13.29
N ASP A 196 4.30 -25.23 -14.00
CA ASP A 196 4.85 -24.01 -14.59
C ASP A 196 4.02 -23.46 -15.75
N ASP A 197 3.23 -24.32 -16.38
CA ASP A 197 2.32 -24.01 -17.48
C ASP A 197 0.88 -23.69 -17.04
N LEU A 198 0.65 -23.56 -15.72
CA LEU A 198 -0.70 -23.52 -15.14
C LEU A 198 -1.60 -22.45 -15.78
N LEU A 199 -1.06 -21.31 -16.23
CA LEU A 199 -1.74 -20.28 -17.02
C LEU A 199 -0.71 -19.43 -17.81
N PRO A 200 -1.04 -18.86 -18.99
CA PRO A 200 -0.20 -17.89 -19.69
C PRO A 200 -0.31 -16.50 -19.03
N LEU A 201 -0.07 -16.42 -17.72
CA LEU A 201 0.00 -15.15 -17.01
C LEU A 201 1.47 -14.77 -16.83
N PRO A 202 1.85 -13.50 -17.00
CA PRO A 202 3.18 -13.05 -16.61
C PRO A 202 3.37 -13.37 -15.11
N GLY A 203 4.44 -14.11 -14.82
CA GLY A 203 4.86 -14.49 -13.47
C GLY A 203 5.96 -13.60 -12.94
#